data_AF-A0A0K0G206-F1
#
_entry.id   AF-A0A0K0G206-F1
#
_cell.length_a   1.000
_cell.length_b   1.000
_cell.length_c   1.000
_cell.angle_alpha   90.00
_cell.angle_beta   90.00
_cell.angle_gamma   90.00
#
_symmetry.space_group_name_H-M   'P 1'
#
loop_
_entity.id
_entity.type
_entity.pdbx_description
1 polymer ?
#
loop_
_entity_poly.entity_id
_entity_poly.type
_entity_poly.pdbx_seq_one_letter_code
_entity_poly.pdbx_strand_id
1 'polypeptide(L)'
;MFLSYLLYYTTFIVLFLKADVLLGDKEKSGFLNRLKVKTFKSGNTKGRNNKHGEVINLGRNTIETISSNNSSMKSAKTRSRFRLFLRKKPVRQEFNLEKLELHINRFSLSGKIWHYVWKICIIQNCLAHNKFSMLQKNFLIEINFYRIIHRSKPLVLDNYLTYRADYAARRSASIGKWIFSDKDSSGINYATISNKLSPLLIYKWYKENKKYNYNALFGKSDSIHFTNLVWKKTLAIGIGIAQKNSDLYICLRFFPEGSRSFKFQQNVLKPRYSFLNTGNLFNKYRFIDFTNNF
;
A
#
# COMPACT_ATOMS: atom_id res chain seq x y z
N MET A 1 49.23 -31.95 7.81
CA MET A 1 48.67 -30.82 7.04
C MET A 1 47.19 -30.51 7.32
N PHE A 2 46.39 -31.40 7.94
CA PHE A 2 44.97 -31.13 8.23
C PHE A 2 44.73 -30.26 9.48
N LEU A 3 45.60 -30.33 10.49
CA LEU A 3 45.40 -29.61 11.76
C LEU A 3 45.60 -28.08 11.62
N SER A 4 46.50 -27.66 10.73
CA SER A 4 46.78 -26.24 10.46
C SER A 4 45.63 -25.53 9.74
N TYR A 5 44.93 -26.24 8.85
CA TYR A 5 43.75 -25.71 8.16
C TYR A 5 42.56 -25.53 9.11
N LEU A 6 42.37 -26.44 10.07
CA LEU A 6 41.29 -26.33 11.05
C LEU A 6 41.49 -25.14 11.98
N LEU A 7 42.73 -24.88 12.42
CA LEU A 7 43.08 -23.71 13.24
C LEU A 7 42.93 -22.38 12.47
N TYR A 8 43.26 -22.36 11.17
CA TYR A 8 43.01 -21.19 10.34
C TYR A 8 41.50 -20.93 10.16
N TYR A 9 40.70 -21.98 9.99
CA TYR A 9 39.25 -21.84 9.80
C TYR A 9 38.54 -21.37 11.08
N THR A 10 38.94 -21.88 12.25
CA THR A 10 38.34 -21.46 13.54
C THR A 10 38.74 -20.04 13.92
N THR A 11 39.99 -19.64 13.67
CA THR A 11 40.45 -18.25 13.90
C THR A 11 39.76 -17.27 12.93
N PHE A 12 39.57 -17.66 11.67
CA PHE A 12 38.84 -16.86 10.68
C PHE A 12 37.36 -16.67 11.05
N ILE A 13 36.67 -17.73 11.49
CA ILE A 13 35.28 -17.67 11.95
C ILE A 13 35.15 -16.77 13.19
N VAL A 14 36.06 -16.87 14.16
CA VAL A 14 36.02 -16.04 15.37
C VAL A 14 36.27 -14.56 15.04
N LEU A 15 37.17 -14.26 14.10
CA LEU A 15 37.42 -12.90 13.61
C LEU A 15 36.20 -12.34 12.86
N PHE A 16 35.54 -13.14 12.02
CA PHE A 16 34.34 -12.72 11.28
C PHE A 16 33.14 -12.49 12.21
N LEU A 17 32.92 -13.38 13.18
CA LEU A 17 31.85 -13.24 14.18
C LEU A 17 32.06 -12.02 15.09
N LYS A 18 33.31 -11.69 15.46
CA LYS A 18 33.62 -10.46 16.21
C LYS A 18 33.44 -9.20 15.36
N ALA A 19 33.75 -9.24 14.06
CA ALA A 19 33.52 -8.11 13.16
C ALA A 19 32.02 -7.81 13.01
N ASP A 20 31.17 -8.84 12.88
CA ASP A 20 29.71 -8.68 12.81
C ASP A 20 29.11 -8.15 14.11
N VAL A 21 29.67 -8.52 15.27
CA VAL A 21 29.27 -7.99 16.59
C VAL A 21 29.71 -6.52 16.75
N LEU A 22 30.84 -6.10 16.18
CA LEU A 22 31.36 -4.73 16.30
C LEU A 22 30.79 -3.77 15.24
N LEU A 23 30.36 -4.28 14.08
CA LEU A 23 29.70 -3.50 13.02
C LEU A 23 28.19 -3.28 13.26
N GLY A 24 27.61 -3.97 14.24
CA GLY A 24 26.18 -3.87 14.59
C GLY A 24 25.74 -2.52 15.18
N ASP A 25 26.65 -1.72 15.74
CA ASP A 25 26.28 -0.59 16.60
C ASP A 25 26.67 0.82 16.11
N LYS A 26 27.39 0.98 14.98
CA LYS A 26 27.93 2.30 14.59
C LYS A 26 27.28 3.04 13.39
N GLU A 27 26.39 2.44 12.61
CA GLU A 27 25.80 3.14 11.43
C GLU A 27 24.31 3.50 11.49
N LYS A 28 23.57 3.16 12.56
CA LYS A 28 22.12 3.46 12.62
C LYS A 28 21.72 4.70 13.41
N SER A 29 22.63 5.33 14.15
CA SER A 29 22.30 6.51 14.96
C SER A 29 22.27 7.83 14.16
N GLY A 30 22.91 7.90 12.99
CA GLY A 30 22.97 9.12 12.17
C GLY A 30 21.76 9.38 11.26
N PHE A 31 21.06 8.32 10.81
CA PHE A 31 19.97 8.47 9.82
C PHE A 31 18.58 8.67 10.44
N LEU A 32 18.38 8.23 11.69
CA LEU A 32 17.10 8.39 12.41
C LEU A 32 16.78 9.85 12.78
N ASN A 33 17.77 10.76 12.72
CA ASN A 33 17.56 12.18 13.03
C ASN A 33 17.01 13.02 11.87
N ARG A 34 16.87 12.47 10.65
CA ARG A 34 16.34 13.21 9.47
C ARG A 34 14.89 12.90 9.10
N LEU A 35 14.21 12.05 9.86
CA LEU A 35 12.76 11.82 9.78
C LEU A 35 12.08 12.24 11.09
N LYS A 36 12.24 13.52 11.47
CA LYS A 36 11.36 14.14 12.45
C LYS A 36 9.97 14.28 11.83
N VAL A 37 9.09 13.34 12.15
CA VAL A 37 7.64 13.56 12.12
C VAL A 37 7.40 14.80 12.99
N LYS A 38 6.98 15.91 12.37
CA LYS A 38 6.59 17.13 13.08
C LYS A 38 5.30 16.85 13.85
N THR A 39 5.39 16.46 15.11
CA THR A 39 4.32 16.66 16.09
C THR A 39 4.51 18.05 16.70
N PHE A 40 3.73 19.02 16.24
CA PHE A 40 3.71 20.35 16.84
C PHE A 40 2.51 20.51 17.78
N LYS A 41 2.82 21.02 18.98
CA LYS A 41 1.90 21.32 20.08
C LYS A 41 0.87 22.37 19.66
N SER A 42 -0.38 22.12 20.01
CA SER A 42 -1.53 23.01 19.83
C SER A 42 -1.46 24.18 20.83
N GLY A 43 -1.39 25.41 20.31
CA GLY A 43 -1.66 26.65 21.06
C GLY A 43 -2.94 27.29 20.53
N ASN A 44 -3.88 27.55 21.43
CA ASN A 44 -5.19 28.18 21.18
C ASN A 44 -5.10 29.56 20.52
N THR A 45 -6.07 29.91 19.66
CA THR A 45 -6.94 31.09 19.85
C THR A 45 -8.07 31.15 18.80
N LYS A 46 -9.14 31.85 19.18
CA LYS A 46 -10.53 31.85 18.71
C LYS A 46 -10.80 32.81 17.54
N GLY A 47 -11.95 32.58 16.88
CA GLY A 47 -12.77 33.60 16.18
C GLY A 47 -12.59 33.62 14.66
N ARG A 48 -13.57 33.94 13.82
CA ARG A 48 -14.94 34.44 13.99
C ARG A 48 -15.63 34.29 12.61
N ASN A 49 -16.96 34.20 12.60
CA ASN A 49 -17.84 34.12 11.44
C ASN A 49 -17.58 35.20 10.38
N ASN A 50 -17.96 34.93 9.12
CA ASN A 50 -18.99 35.72 8.42
C ASN A 50 -19.55 35.01 7.19
N LYS A 51 -20.89 35.05 7.12
CA LYS A 51 -21.74 34.73 5.97
C LYS A 51 -21.70 35.89 4.97
N HIS A 52 -21.86 35.59 3.69
CA HIS A 52 -22.74 36.36 2.79
C HIS A 52 -23.13 35.49 1.58
N GLY A 53 -24.44 35.36 1.34
CA GLY A 53 -25.01 35.12 0.00
C GLY A 53 -24.75 36.35 -0.87
N GLU A 54 -24.96 36.38 -2.18
CA GLU A 54 -25.88 35.75 -3.11
C GLU A 54 -25.22 36.00 -4.50
N VAL A 55 -25.50 35.30 -5.60
CA VAL A 55 -26.55 35.66 -6.56
C VAL A 55 -26.54 34.57 -7.65
N ILE A 56 -27.73 34.05 -7.94
CA ILE A 56 -28.03 33.16 -9.06
C ILE A 56 -28.28 34.03 -10.30
N ASN A 57 -27.67 33.70 -11.43
CA ASN A 57 -28.13 34.18 -12.73
C ASN A 57 -28.25 33.00 -13.71
N LEU A 58 -29.50 32.74 -14.11
CA LEU A 58 -29.89 31.88 -15.22
C LEU A 58 -29.80 32.67 -16.54
N GLY A 59 -29.24 32.06 -17.58
CA GLY A 59 -29.19 32.64 -18.92
C GLY A 59 -29.09 31.58 -20.04
N ARG A 60 -30.26 31.11 -20.48
CA ARG A 60 -30.70 30.57 -21.78
C ARG A 60 -29.72 29.94 -22.81
N ASN A 61 -30.01 28.66 -23.07
CA ASN A 61 -30.04 27.87 -24.31
C ASN A 61 -29.68 28.51 -25.68
N THR A 62 -28.90 27.76 -26.46
CA THR A 62 -29.17 27.47 -27.89
C THR A 62 -28.79 26.02 -28.21
N ILE A 63 -29.78 25.24 -28.63
CA ILE A 63 -29.65 23.91 -29.25
C ILE A 63 -29.75 24.15 -30.76
N GLU A 64 -28.75 23.73 -31.53
CA GLU A 64 -28.92 23.57 -32.99
C GLU A 64 -28.54 22.13 -33.37
N THR A 65 -29.58 21.35 -33.63
CA THR A 65 -29.56 20.14 -34.43
C THR A 65 -29.99 20.51 -35.84
N ILE A 66 -29.17 20.30 -36.87
CA ILE A 66 -29.64 20.20 -38.26
C ILE A 66 -28.95 19.04 -38.98
N SER A 67 -29.80 18.33 -39.72
CA SER A 67 -29.69 17.07 -40.43
C SER A 67 -28.79 17.08 -41.68
N SER A 68 -28.46 15.86 -42.08
CA SER A 68 -28.01 15.42 -43.41
C SER A 68 -28.86 15.94 -44.58
N ASN A 69 -28.22 16.36 -45.67
CA ASN A 69 -28.50 15.89 -47.05
C ASN A 69 -27.45 16.38 -48.08
N ASN A 70 -27.33 15.58 -49.15
CA ASN A 70 -26.24 15.50 -50.13
C ASN A 70 -26.35 16.45 -51.35
N SER A 71 -25.24 16.45 -52.12
CA SER A 71 -25.02 16.89 -53.53
C SER A 71 -24.61 18.37 -53.73
N SER A 72 -23.65 18.77 -54.56
CA SER A 72 -22.90 18.13 -55.64
C SER A 72 -21.59 18.90 -55.97
N MET A 73 -20.53 18.16 -56.31
CA MET A 73 -19.35 18.47 -57.16
C MET A 73 -18.71 19.87 -57.16
N LYS A 74 -17.41 19.91 -56.83
CA LYS A 74 -16.33 20.30 -57.77
C LYS A 74 -14.96 19.91 -57.20
N SER A 75 -14.22 19.13 -57.99
CA SER A 75 -12.88 18.66 -57.70
C SER A 75 -11.84 19.78 -57.78
N ALA A 76 -11.12 20.03 -56.70
CA ALA A 76 -9.84 20.71 -56.74
C ALA A 76 -8.82 19.87 -55.96
N LYS A 77 -7.88 19.28 -56.69
CA LYS A 77 -6.76 18.50 -56.14
C LYS A 77 -5.76 19.46 -55.47
N THR A 78 -5.92 19.70 -54.18
CA THR A 78 -4.88 20.35 -53.38
C THR A 78 -4.22 19.29 -52.51
N ARG A 79 -2.97 18.92 -52.87
CA ARG A 79 -2.07 18.06 -52.08
C ARG A 79 -1.75 18.75 -50.75
N SER A 80 -2.65 18.63 -49.77
CA SER A 80 -2.35 18.98 -48.38
C SER A 80 -1.49 17.85 -47.80
N ARG A 81 -0.21 18.14 -47.52
CA ARG A 81 0.64 17.29 -46.71
C ARG A 81 0.02 17.21 -45.32
N PHE A 82 -0.76 16.16 -45.07
CA PHE A 82 -1.07 15.72 -43.71
C PHE A 82 0.27 15.41 -43.02
N ARG A 83 0.80 16.38 -42.28
CA ARG A 83 1.77 16.07 -41.22
C ARG A 83 0.98 15.21 -40.23
N LEU A 84 1.23 13.91 -40.26
CA LEU A 84 0.96 13.04 -39.13
C LEU A 84 1.65 13.72 -37.94
N PHE A 85 0.86 14.42 -37.13
CA PHE A 85 1.27 14.72 -35.77
C PHE A 85 1.46 13.35 -35.13
N LEU A 86 2.71 12.89 -35.13
CA LEU A 86 3.17 11.84 -34.24
C LEU A 86 2.82 12.34 -32.85
N ARG A 87 1.65 11.91 -32.38
CA ARG A 87 1.16 12.12 -31.03
C ARG A 87 2.26 11.55 -30.17
N LYS A 88 3.10 12.43 -29.58
CA LYS A 88 4.17 12.01 -28.69
C LYS A 88 3.51 11.05 -27.70
N LYS A 89 3.92 9.78 -27.73
CA LYS A 89 3.47 8.81 -26.73
C LYS A 89 3.67 9.47 -25.37
N PRO A 90 2.68 9.46 -24.47
CA PRO A 90 2.86 10.03 -23.15
C PRO A 90 4.14 9.40 -22.57
N VAL A 91 5.07 10.25 -22.15
CA VAL A 91 6.35 9.84 -21.57
C VAL A 91 6.04 8.87 -20.44
N ARG A 92 6.28 7.58 -20.69
CA ARG A 92 6.07 6.51 -19.73
C ARG A 92 7.14 6.72 -18.65
N GLN A 93 6.76 7.22 -17.47
CA GLN A 93 7.67 7.22 -16.34
C GLN A 93 8.02 5.76 -16.04
N GLU A 94 9.25 5.39 -16.34
CA GLU A 94 9.77 4.06 -16.13
C GLU A 94 9.79 3.78 -14.63
N PHE A 95 8.96 2.84 -14.22
CA PHE A 95 8.87 2.44 -12.83
C PHE A 95 10.00 1.44 -12.56
N ASN A 96 11.03 1.87 -11.84
CA ASN A 96 12.23 1.07 -11.64
C ASN A 96 11.98 -0.05 -10.59
N LEU A 97 11.75 -1.26 -11.08
CA LEU A 97 11.57 -2.48 -10.29
C LEU A 97 12.80 -2.79 -9.42
N GLU A 98 14.02 -2.60 -9.94
CA GLU A 98 15.27 -2.86 -9.20
C GLU A 98 15.33 -2.03 -7.91
N LYS A 99 14.90 -0.77 -7.97
CA LYS A 99 14.87 0.12 -6.80
C LYS A 99 13.93 -0.36 -5.70
N LEU A 100 12.82 -1.04 -6.05
CA LEU A 100 11.93 -1.63 -5.04
C LEU A 100 12.49 -2.92 -4.46
N GLU A 101 13.10 -3.75 -5.30
CA GLU A 101 13.70 -5.02 -4.88
C GLU A 101 14.77 -4.82 -3.79
N LEU A 102 15.48 -3.69 -3.80
CA LEU A 102 16.42 -3.30 -2.72
C LEU A 102 15.78 -3.26 -1.32
N HIS A 103 14.47 -3.02 -1.22
CA HIS A 103 13.78 -2.97 0.07
C HIS A 103 13.21 -4.33 0.51
N ILE A 104 13.32 -5.36 -0.34
CA ILE A 104 12.66 -6.65 -0.17
C ILE A 104 13.70 -7.74 0.02
N ASN A 105 13.58 -8.49 1.12
CA ASN A 105 14.34 -9.72 1.25
C ASN A 105 13.63 -10.81 0.43
N ARG A 106 14.11 -11.05 -0.81
CA ARG A 106 13.51 -11.99 -1.78
C ARG A 106 13.36 -13.42 -1.22
N PHE A 107 14.25 -13.86 -0.33
CA PHE A 107 14.22 -15.22 0.23
C PHE A 107 13.28 -15.36 1.43
N SER A 108 12.89 -14.25 2.06
CA SER A 108 11.92 -14.26 3.16
C SER A 108 10.51 -14.63 2.70
N LEU A 109 9.69 -15.16 3.62
CA LEU A 109 8.28 -15.47 3.39
C LEU A 109 7.52 -14.28 2.78
N SER A 110 7.66 -13.09 3.38
CA SER A 110 6.99 -11.89 2.89
C SER A 110 7.55 -11.39 1.57
N GLY A 111 8.85 -11.59 1.32
CA GLY A 111 9.44 -11.29 0.02
C GLY A 111 8.87 -12.16 -1.09
N LYS A 112 8.76 -13.48 -0.89
CA LYS A 112 8.18 -14.40 -1.89
C LYS A 112 6.75 -14.03 -2.24
N ILE A 113 5.92 -13.76 -1.23
CA ILE A 113 4.53 -13.34 -1.42
C ILE A 113 4.46 -12.03 -2.18
N TRP A 114 5.28 -11.04 -1.80
CA TRP A 114 5.30 -9.76 -2.48
C TRP A 114 5.66 -9.92 -3.95
N HIS A 115 6.69 -10.70 -4.30
CA HIS A 115 7.05 -10.92 -5.70
C HIS A 115 5.92 -11.62 -6.47
N TYR A 116 5.22 -12.58 -5.85
CA TYR A 116 4.09 -13.24 -6.48
C TYR A 116 2.96 -12.25 -6.83
N VAL A 117 2.61 -11.37 -5.89
CA VAL A 117 1.49 -10.43 -6.06
C VAL A 117 1.85 -9.26 -6.99
N TRP A 118 3.04 -8.68 -6.82
CA TRP A 118 3.37 -7.38 -7.43
C TRP A 118 4.16 -7.45 -8.73
N LYS A 119 4.85 -8.56 -9.01
CA LYS A 119 5.76 -8.64 -10.17
C LYS A 119 5.05 -8.31 -11.48
N ILE A 120 3.86 -8.86 -11.72
CA ILE A 120 3.07 -8.55 -12.91
C ILE A 120 2.65 -7.08 -12.92
N CYS A 121 2.18 -6.55 -11.78
CA CYS A 121 1.64 -5.20 -11.76
C CYS A 121 2.70 -4.12 -11.97
N ILE A 122 3.91 -4.35 -11.47
CA ILE A 122 5.03 -3.43 -11.65
C ILE A 122 5.48 -3.41 -13.12
N ILE A 123 5.61 -4.58 -13.75
CA ILE A 123 5.97 -4.69 -15.17
C ILE A 123 4.93 -3.98 -16.06
N GLN A 124 3.64 -4.08 -15.73
CA GLN A 124 2.56 -3.50 -16.52
C GLN A 124 2.14 -2.09 -16.06
N ASN A 125 2.80 -1.51 -15.05
CA ASN A 125 2.54 -0.18 -14.47
C ASN A 125 1.05 0.08 -14.12
N CYS A 126 0.41 -0.82 -13.38
CA CYS A 126 -1.02 -0.70 -13.04
C CYS A 126 -1.33 0.14 -11.80
N LEU A 127 -0.36 0.90 -11.28
CA LEU A 127 -0.52 1.59 -10.00
C LEU A 127 -1.64 2.64 -10.01
N ALA A 128 -1.83 3.35 -11.13
CA ALA A 128 -2.88 4.35 -11.29
C ALA A 128 -4.07 3.85 -12.16
N HIS A 129 -4.06 2.58 -12.57
CA HIS A 129 -5.08 2.03 -13.47
C HIS A 129 -6.46 2.02 -12.78
N ASN A 130 -7.52 2.37 -13.52
CA ASN A 130 -8.92 2.36 -13.06
C ASN A 130 -9.10 2.92 -11.64
N LYS A 131 -8.60 4.14 -11.38
CA LYS A 131 -8.70 4.81 -10.06
C LYS A 131 -8.07 3.98 -8.91
N PHE A 132 -6.89 3.42 -9.14
CA PHE A 132 -6.14 2.59 -8.17
C PHE A 132 -6.75 1.21 -7.89
N SER A 133 -7.68 0.71 -8.70
CA SER A 133 -8.34 -0.57 -8.43
C SER A 133 -7.37 -1.75 -8.38
N MET A 134 -6.37 -1.77 -9.26
CA MET A 134 -5.36 -2.83 -9.24
C MET A 134 -4.45 -2.75 -8.01
N LEU A 135 -4.16 -1.53 -7.54
CA LEU A 135 -3.41 -1.32 -6.30
C LEU A 135 -4.20 -1.86 -5.09
N GLN A 136 -5.50 -1.57 -5.03
CA GLN A 136 -6.41 -2.11 -3.99
C GLN A 136 -6.48 -3.64 -4.06
N LYS A 137 -6.66 -4.21 -5.26
CA LYS A 137 -6.68 -5.66 -5.50
C LYS A 137 -5.41 -6.33 -4.99
N ASN A 138 -4.24 -5.80 -5.34
CA ASN A 138 -2.98 -6.38 -4.89
C ASN A 138 -2.76 -6.25 -3.38
N PHE A 139 -3.18 -5.14 -2.76
CA PHE A 139 -3.17 -5.04 -1.30
C PHE A 139 -4.02 -6.14 -0.66
N LEU A 140 -5.24 -6.37 -1.15
CA LEU A 140 -6.12 -7.40 -0.62
C LEU A 140 -5.51 -8.81 -0.76
N ILE A 141 -4.97 -9.12 -1.94
CA ILE A 141 -4.34 -10.42 -2.21
C ILE A 141 -3.13 -10.63 -1.29
N GLU A 142 -2.23 -9.65 -1.18
CA GLU A 142 -1.05 -9.75 -0.31
C GLU A 142 -1.45 -9.97 1.16
N ILE A 143 -2.43 -9.19 1.67
CA ILE A 143 -2.97 -9.35 3.02
C ILE A 143 -3.52 -10.77 3.23
N ASN A 144 -4.26 -11.29 2.25
CA ASN A 144 -4.89 -12.60 2.35
C ASN A 144 -3.87 -13.75 2.36
N PHE A 145 -2.77 -13.64 1.63
CA PHE A 145 -1.65 -14.59 1.77
C PHE A 145 -1.07 -14.58 3.18
N TYR A 146 -0.84 -13.39 3.77
CA TYR A 146 -0.39 -13.31 5.16
C TYR A 146 -1.40 -13.94 6.12
N ARG A 147 -2.70 -13.69 5.94
CA ARG A 147 -3.74 -14.27 6.79
C ARG A 147 -3.77 -15.79 6.74
N ILE A 148 -3.63 -16.40 5.56
CA ILE A 148 -3.54 -17.85 5.41
C ILE A 148 -2.37 -18.42 6.23
N ILE A 149 -1.20 -17.78 6.15
CA ILE A 149 0.00 -18.18 6.89
C ILE A 149 -0.21 -18.09 8.41
N HIS A 150 -0.98 -17.08 8.83
CA HIS A 150 -1.41 -16.88 10.20
C HIS A 150 -2.67 -17.68 10.59
N ARG A 151 -3.17 -18.59 9.72
CA ARG A 151 -4.39 -19.39 9.97
C ARG A 151 -5.64 -18.54 10.23
N SER A 152 -5.66 -17.34 9.66
CA SER A 152 -6.80 -16.43 9.64
C SER A 152 -7.51 -16.57 8.29
N LYS A 153 -8.86 -16.53 8.30
CA LYS A 153 -9.64 -16.61 7.06
C LYS A 153 -9.34 -15.41 6.16
N PRO A 154 -9.28 -15.55 4.82
CA PRO A 154 -9.15 -14.40 3.93
C PRO A 154 -10.22 -13.33 4.19
N LEU A 155 -9.84 -12.06 4.07
CA LEU A 155 -10.75 -10.92 4.09
C LEU A 155 -11.45 -10.78 2.75
N VAL A 156 -12.69 -10.29 2.82
CA VAL A 156 -13.49 -9.90 1.66
C VAL A 156 -13.53 -8.38 1.60
N LEU A 157 -13.40 -7.81 0.40
CA LEU A 157 -13.59 -6.38 0.21
C LEU A 157 -15.05 -6.02 0.45
N ASP A 158 -15.29 -5.02 1.29
CA ASP A 158 -16.63 -4.50 1.56
C ASP A 158 -16.79 -3.08 0.98
N ASN A 159 -17.89 -2.86 0.27
CA ASN A 159 -18.14 -1.61 -0.44
C ASN A 159 -18.38 -0.44 0.50
N TYR A 160 -19.07 -0.67 1.61
CA TYR A 160 -19.34 0.38 2.60
C TYR A 160 -18.05 0.78 3.34
N LEU A 161 -17.25 -0.18 3.79
CA LEU A 161 -15.95 0.09 4.39
C LEU A 161 -15.02 0.79 3.40
N THR A 162 -15.04 0.38 2.13
CA THR A 162 -14.24 0.99 1.06
C THR A 162 -14.63 2.45 0.85
N TYR A 163 -15.93 2.74 0.75
CA TYR A 163 -16.45 4.11 0.67
C TYR A 163 -15.98 4.96 1.86
N ARG A 164 -16.07 4.44 3.09
CA ARG A 164 -15.62 5.14 4.31
C ARG A 164 -14.10 5.36 4.33
N ALA A 165 -13.32 4.39 3.84
CA ALA A 165 -11.88 4.50 3.72
C ALA A 165 -11.48 5.54 2.68
N ASP A 166 -12.15 5.55 1.52
CA ASP A 166 -11.93 6.50 0.42
C ASP A 166 -12.25 7.92 0.85
N TYR A 167 -13.37 8.12 1.55
CA TYR A 167 -13.72 9.42 2.13
C TYR A 167 -12.59 9.94 3.02
N ALA A 168 -12.07 9.11 3.92
CA ALA A 168 -10.99 9.48 4.82
C ALA A 168 -9.69 9.80 4.09
N ALA A 169 -9.32 9.00 3.09
CA ALA A 169 -8.14 9.22 2.26
C ALA A 169 -8.24 10.55 1.49
N ARG A 170 -9.37 10.83 0.83
CA ARG A 170 -9.60 12.06 0.05
C ARG A 170 -9.59 13.30 0.94
N ARG A 171 -10.28 13.25 2.08
CA ARG A 171 -10.30 14.36 3.04
C ARG A 171 -8.89 14.63 3.58
N SER A 172 -8.15 13.58 3.92
CA SER A 172 -6.77 13.70 4.42
C SER A 172 -5.81 14.26 3.36
N ALA A 173 -5.94 13.79 2.12
CA ALA A 173 -5.18 14.32 0.98
C ALA A 173 -5.46 15.81 0.79
N SER A 174 -6.73 16.22 0.73
CA SER A 174 -7.12 17.64 0.58
C SER A 174 -6.44 18.52 1.63
N ILE A 175 -6.52 18.14 2.91
CA ILE A 175 -5.95 18.92 4.02
C ILE A 175 -4.42 18.79 4.10
N GLY A 176 -3.84 17.69 3.61
CA GLY A 176 -2.41 17.39 3.75
C GLY A 176 -2.04 16.77 5.11
N LYS A 177 -3.02 16.31 5.89
CA LYS A 177 -2.84 15.60 7.16
C LYS A 177 -3.97 14.59 7.37
N TRP A 178 -3.70 13.52 8.11
CA TRP A 178 -4.71 12.52 8.43
C TRP A 178 -5.81 13.08 9.33
N ILE A 179 -7.05 12.73 9.02
CA ILE A 179 -8.24 13.15 9.79
C ILE A 179 -8.51 12.30 11.04
N PHE A 180 -7.69 11.27 11.25
CA PHE A 180 -7.79 10.40 12.43
C PHE A 180 -6.95 10.97 13.57
N SER A 181 -7.42 10.77 14.80
CA SER A 181 -6.59 10.83 16.00
C SER A 181 -6.10 9.43 16.36
N ASP A 182 -5.03 9.32 17.16
CA ASP A 182 -4.53 8.01 17.61
C ASP A 182 -5.62 7.20 18.34
N LYS A 183 -6.56 7.87 19.01
CA LYS A 183 -7.70 7.25 19.72
C LYS A 183 -8.77 6.68 18.78
N ASP A 184 -8.88 7.21 17.57
CA ASP A 184 -9.89 6.82 16.56
C ASP A 184 -9.38 5.77 15.55
N SER A 185 -8.11 5.36 15.68
CA SER A 185 -7.42 4.48 14.73
C SER A 185 -7.70 2.97 14.90
N SER A 186 -8.64 2.61 15.78
CA SER A 186 -8.95 1.21 16.05
C SER A 186 -9.51 0.51 14.82
N GLY A 187 -8.91 -0.61 14.43
CA GLY A 187 -9.28 -1.31 13.19
C GLY A 187 -9.03 -0.48 11.92
N ILE A 188 -8.13 0.50 11.96
CA ILE A 188 -7.72 1.30 10.81
C ILE A 188 -6.20 1.24 10.67
N ASN A 189 -5.72 0.98 9.46
CA ASN A 189 -4.34 1.26 9.08
C ASN A 189 -4.32 2.41 8.08
N TYR A 190 -3.47 3.41 8.27
CA TYR A 190 -3.33 4.51 7.32
C TYR A 190 -1.89 4.94 7.14
N ALA A 191 -1.55 5.41 5.95
CA ALA A 191 -0.22 5.90 5.64
C ALA A 191 -0.21 6.87 4.46
N THR A 192 0.69 7.84 4.52
CA THR A 192 1.09 8.62 3.35
C THR A 192 2.38 8.03 2.80
N ILE A 193 2.39 7.66 1.51
CA ILE A 193 3.55 7.06 0.86
C ILE A 193 3.67 7.58 -0.58
N SER A 194 4.90 7.78 -1.06
CA SER A 194 5.11 8.08 -2.48
C SER A 194 4.45 7.02 -3.36
N ASN A 195 3.79 7.44 -4.43
CA ASN A 195 3.18 6.55 -5.41
C ASN A 195 4.16 5.48 -5.91
N LYS A 196 5.44 5.83 -6.07
CA LYS A 196 6.53 4.93 -6.45
C LYS A 196 6.81 3.82 -5.45
N LEU A 197 6.58 4.08 -4.17
CA LEU A 197 6.83 3.12 -3.08
C LEU A 197 5.57 2.42 -2.60
N SER A 198 4.39 2.79 -3.11
CA SER A 198 3.10 2.24 -2.69
C SER A 198 3.01 0.71 -2.75
N PRO A 199 3.64 -0.01 -3.70
CA PRO A 199 3.65 -1.48 -3.66
C PRO A 199 4.27 -2.08 -2.40
N LEU A 200 5.17 -1.36 -1.72
CA LEU A 200 5.85 -1.86 -0.52
C LEU A 200 5.03 -1.70 0.77
N LEU A 201 3.87 -1.05 0.72
CA LEU A 201 3.16 -0.62 1.93
C LEU A 201 2.76 -1.79 2.82
N ILE A 202 2.06 -2.78 2.27
CA ILE A 202 1.57 -3.94 3.04
C ILE A 202 2.76 -4.79 3.52
N TYR A 203 3.79 -4.99 2.68
CA TYR A 203 5.02 -5.66 3.07
C TYR A 203 5.70 -4.97 4.28
N LYS A 204 5.75 -3.63 4.30
CA LYS A 204 6.31 -2.87 5.42
C LYS A 204 5.49 -3.04 6.69
N TRP A 205 4.16 -2.91 6.62
CA TRP A 205 3.26 -3.14 7.75
C TRP A 205 3.38 -4.57 8.29
N TYR A 206 3.42 -5.58 7.42
CA TYR A 206 3.58 -6.96 7.85
C TYR A 206 4.91 -7.22 8.57
N LYS A 207 6.00 -6.57 8.15
CA LYS A 207 7.32 -6.70 8.80
C LYS A 207 7.39 -6.22 10.24
N GLU A 208 6.38 -5.51 10.73
CA GLU A 208 6.26 -5.20 12.15
C GLU A 208 6.15 -6.47 13.01
N ASN A 209 5.75 -7.61 12.41
CA ASN A 209 5.72 -8.91 13.07
C ASN A 209 7.05 -9.31 13.74
N LYS A 210 8.18 -8.80 13.26
CA LYS A 210 9.51 -9.06 13.83
C LYS A 210 9.68 -8.48 15.23
N LYS A 211 8.92 -7.43 15.55
CA LYS A 211 8.92 -6.76 16.86
C LYS A 211 7.73 -7.18 17.73
N TYR A 212 6.83 -8.00 17.19
CA TYR A 212 5.60 -8.39 17.87
C TYR A 212 5.85 -9.54 18.85
N ASN A 213 5.45 -9.34 20.12
CA ASN A 213 5.42 -10.42 21.10
C ASN A 213 4.07 -11.15 21.02
N TYR A 214 4.08 -12.41 20.58
CA TYR A 214 2.87 -13.23 20.44
C TYR A 214 2.19 -13.59 21.78
N ASN A 215 2.87 -13.38 22.90
CA ASN A 215 2.29 -13.52 24.24
C ASN A 215 1.71 -12.18 24.74
N ALA A 216 1.73 -11.11 23.94
CA ALA A 216 1.25 -9.80 24.36
C ALA A 216 -0.25 -9.80 24.69
N LEU A 217 -0.58 -9.20 25.82
CA LEU A 217 -1.96 -8.95 26.26
C LEU A 217 -2.54 -7.67 25.62
N PHE A 218 -1.67 -6.75 25.21
CA PHE A 218 -2.02 -5.44 24.66
C PHE A 218 -1.28 -5.17 23.35
N GLY A 219 -1.90 -4.37 22.48
CA GLY A 219 -1.26 -3.89 21.26
C GLY A 219 -0.18 -2.87 21.56
N LYS A 220 0.95 -2.94 20.85
CA LYS A 220 1.98 -1.89 20.85
C LYS A 220 1.88 -1.07 19.57
N SER A 221 2.14 0.24 19.66
CA SER A 221 2.16 1.18 18.53
C SER A 221 2.93 0.63 17.33
N ASP A 222 4.09 0.03 17.59
CA ASP A 222 5.06 -0.41 16.57
C ASP A 222 4.65 -1.69 15.83
N SER A 223 3.50 -2.28 16.20
CA SER A 223 2.99 -3.52 15.62
C SER A 223 1.51 -3.48 15.28
N ILE A 224 0.87 -2.32 15.45
CA ILE A 224 -0.57 -2.19 15.31
C ILE A 224 -1.02 -2.50 13.89
N HIS A 225 -0.25 -2.07 12.88
CA HIS A 225 -0.61 -2.30 11.50
C HIS A 225 -0.59 -3.79 11.20
N PHE A 226 0.50 -4.48 11.57
CA PHE A 226 0.60 -5.94 11.44
C PHE A 226 -0.57 -6.65 12.11
N THR A 227 -0.89 -6.30 13.36
CA THR A 227 -1.96 -6.99 14.09
C THR A 227 -3.32 -6.84 13.42
N ASN A 228 -3.63 -5.66 12.85
CA ASN A 228 -4.86 -5.43 12.09
C ASN A 228 -4.91 -6.28 10.81
N LEU A 229 -3.78 -6.46 10.09
CA LEU A 229 -3.74 -7.28 8.88
C LEU A 229 -4.16 -8.74 9.17
N VAL A 230 -3.62 -9.32 10.25
CA VAL A 230 -3.74 -10.76 10.53
C VAL A 230 -4.82 -11.12 11.54
N TRP A 231 -5.57 -10.14 12.06
CA TRP A 231 -6.56 -10.34 13.11
C TRP A 231 -7.59 -11.41 12.74
N LYS A 232 -7.59 -12.53 13.46
CA LYS A 232 -8.36 -13.75 13.12
C LYS A 232 -9.86 -13.50 12.99
N LYS A 233 -10.44 -12.70 13.88
CA LYS A 233 -11.88 -12.41 13.90
C LYS A 233 -12.33 -11.36 12.88
N THR A 234 -11.41 -10.63 12.25
CA THR A 234 -11.75 -9.68 11.19
C THR A 234 -12.12 -10.46 9.93
N LEU A 235 -13.21 -10.05 9.27
CA LEU A 235 -13.80 -10.75 8.12
C LEU A 235 -13.81 -9.89 6.85
N ALA A 236 -13.94 -8.58 7.01
CA ALA A 236 -14.08 -7.63 5.92
C ALA A 236 -13.04 -6.51 5.99
N ILE A 237 -12.74 -5.95 4.83
CA ILE A 237 -11.82 -4.82 4.67
C ILE A 237 -12.36 -3.82 3.66
N GLY A 238 -12.19 -2.53 3.95
CA GLY A 238 -12.32 -1.46 2.99
C GLY A 238 -10.97 -0.81 2.69
N ILE A 239 -10.67 -0.53 1.43
CA ILE A 239 -9.40 0.05 1.00
C ILE A 239 -9.65 1.36 0.27
N GLY A 240 -9.25 2.48 0.86
CA GLY A 240 -9.38 3.80 0.28
C GLY A 240 -8.05 4.41 -0.15
N ILE A 241 -8.00 5.02 -1.33
CA ILE A 241 -6.78 5.59 -1.90
C ILE A 241 -7.06 6.95 -2.52
N ALA A 242 -6.32 7.97 -2.10
CA ALA A 242 -6.35 9.30 -2.70
C ALA A 242 -4.93 9.78 -2.99
N GLN A 243 -4.77 10.52 -4.09
CA GLN A 243 -3.47 11.08 -4.47
C GLN A 243 -3.44 12.59 -4.23
N LYS A 244 -2.33 13.09 -3.70
CA LYS A 244 -1.95 14.50 -3.71
C LYS A 244 -0.48 14.60 -4.12
N ASN A 245 -0.22 15.31 -5.22
CA ASN A 245 1.11 15.37 -5.83
C ASN A 245 1.66 13.96 -6.14
N SER A 246 2.88 13.66 -5.72
CA SER A 246 3.52 12.35 -5.85
C SER A 246 3.15 11.35 -4.74
N ASP A 247 2.28 11.73 -3.80
CA ASP A 247 1.99 10.94 -2.60
C ASP A 247 0.57 10.37 -2.63
N LEU A 248 0.45 9.14 -2.16
CA LEU A 248 -0.81 8.45 -1.93
C LEU A 248 -1.13 8.47 -0.44
N TYR A 249 -2.37 8.83 -0.13
CA TYR A 249 -3.01 8.68 1.16
C TYR A 249 -3.81 7.40 1.10
N ILE A 250 -3.36 6.37 1.82
CA ILE A 250 -3.96 5.04 1.80
C ILE A 250 -4.56 4.75 3.17
N CYS A 251 -5.81 4.31 3.19
CA CYS A 251 -6.57 3.97 4.39
C CYS A 251 -7.16 2.57 4.23
N LEU A 252 -6.92 1.67 5.18
CA LEU A 252 -7.54 0.35 5.28
C LEU A 252 -8.42 0.34 6.52
N ARG A 253 -9.70 -0.02 6.37
CA ARG A 253 -10.63 -0.21 7.48
C ARG A 253 -10.97 -1.68 7.62
N PHE A 254 -10.95 -2.21 8.83
CA PHE A 254 -11.15 -3.62 9.14
C PHE A 254 -12.43 -3.81 9.94
N PHE A 255 -13.21 -4.83 9.61
CA PHE A 255 -14.41 -5.19 10.36
C PHE A 255 -14.55 -6.71 10.57
N PRO A 256 -14.93 -7.17 11.77
CA PRO A 256 -14.92 -6.44 13.03
C PRO A 256 -13.53 -5.87 13.38
N GLU A 257 -13.50 -4.75 14.10
CA GLU A 257 -12.27 -4.07 14.49
C GLU A 257 -11.48 -4.91 15.50
N GLY A 258 -10.19 -5.15 15.24
CA GLY A 258 -9.38 -6.05 16.06
C GLY A 258 -8.88 -5.46 17.38
N SER A 259 -8.35 -4.23 17.31
CA SER A 259 -7.48 -3.67 18.36
C SER A 259 -8.18 -3.25 19.66
N ARG A 260 -9.52 -3.21 19.73
CA ARG A 260 -10.27 -2.82 20.94
C ARG A 260 -10.54 -3.96 21.92
N SER A 261 -10.29 -5.21 21.54
CA SER A 261 -10.87 -6.36 22.25
C SER A 261 -9.98 -6.99 23.32
N PHE A 262 -8.77 -6.49 23.58
CA PHE A 262 -7.76 -7.08 24.50
C PHE A 262 -7.48 -8.59 24.25
N LYS A 263 -7.88 -9.12 23.09
CA LYS A 263 -7.82 -10.55 22.74
C LYS A 263 -6.67 -10.85 21.75
N PHE A 264 -5.52 -10.22 21.95
CA PHE A 264 -4.38 -10.30 21.02
C PHE A 264 -3.88 -11.74 20.83
N GLN A 265 -3.65 -12.49 21.92
CA GLN A 265 -3.19 -13.89 21.85
C GLN A 265 -4.12 -14.80 21.03
N GLN A 266 -5.44 -14.56 21.09
CA GLN A 266 -6.43 -15.37 20.38
C GLN A 266 -6.55 -15.02 18.89
N ASN A 267 -6.16 -13.80 18.52
CA ASN A 267 -6.41 -13.26 17.20
C ASN A 267 -5.15 -13.02 16.36
N VAL A 268 -3.97 -12.94 16.97
CA VAL A 268 -2.69 -12.75 16.29
C VAL A 268 -1.87 -14.02 16.46
N LEU A 269 -2.15 -14.99 15.61
CA LEU A 269 -1.53 -16.31 15.69
C LEU A 269 -0.11 -16.29 15.11
N LYS A 270 0.78 -17.17 15.57
CA LYS A 270 2.11 -17.34 14.95
C LYS A 270 2.00 -17.84 13.51
N PRO A 271 2.89 -17.37 12.60
CA PRO A 271 2.94 -17.85 11.23
C PRO A 271 3.31 -19.33 11.18
N ARG A 272 2.61 -20.11 10.35
CA ARG A 272 2.91 -21.51 10.10
C ARG A 272 3.76 -21.64 8.83
N TYR A 273 5.08 -21.60 8.99
CA TYR A 273 6.03 -21.62 7.86
C TYR A 273 5.96 -22.90 7.00
N SER A 274 5.45 -24.01 7.53
CA SER A 274 5.26 -25.24 6.74
C SER A 274 4.26 -25.09 5.60
N PHE A 275 3.39 -24.07 5.61
CA PHE A 275 2.55 -23.73 4.46
C PHE A 275 3.35 -23.23 3.25
N LEU A 276 4.60 -22.80 3.42
CA LEU A 276 5.47 -22.46 2.29
C LEU A 276 6.08 -23.70 1.62
N ASN A 277 6.37 -24.74 2.40
CA ASN A 277 7.05 -25.94 1.92
C ASN A 277 6.08 -26.97 1.33
N THR A 278 4.77 -26.79 1.54
CA THR A 278 3.74 -27.64 0.93
C THR A 278 3.50 -27.21 -0.52
N GLY A 279 4.28 -27.78 -1.44
CA GLY A 279 3.94 -27.98 -2.87
C GLY A 279 3.34 -26.81 -3.66
N ASN A 280 3.69 -25.56 -3.33
CA ASN A 280 3.14 -24.27 -3.80
C ASN A 280 1.86 -23.81 -3.11
N LEU A 281 2.01 -23.08 -1.99
CA LEU A 281 1.05 -22.08 -1.50
C LEU A 281 0.44 -21.28 -2.66
N PHE A 282 1.29 -20.79 -3.56
CA PHE A 282 0.88 -19.99 -4.70
C PHE A 282 0.05 -20.75 -5.74
N ASN A 283 0.19 -22.07 -5.84
CA ASN A 283 -0.64 -22.90 -6.71
C ASN A 283 -1.96 -23.26 -6.03
N LYS A 284 -1.91 -23.63 -4.75
CA LYS A 284 -3.08 -23.97 -3.95
C LYS A 284 -4.08 -22.82 -3.87
N TYR A 285 -3.59 -21.58 -3.81
CA TYR A 285 -4.41 -20.37 -3.72
C TYR A 285 -4.46 -19.57 -5.02
N ARG A 286 -3.97 -20.13 -6.15
CA ARG A 286 -3.95 -19.48 -7.47
C ARG A 286 -5.34 -19.10 -7.99
N PHE A 287 -6.32 -19.96 -7.69
CA PHE A 287 -7.69 -19.86 -8.18
C PHE A 287 -8.66 -19.28 -7.14
N ILE A 288 -8.17 -18.91 -5.96
CA ILE A 288 -9.04 -18.26 -4.98
C ILE A 288 -9.18 -16.82 -5.42
N ASP A 289 -10.38 -16.52 -5.93
CA ASP A 289 -10.77 -15.16 -6.24
C ASP A 289 -10.99 -14.40 -4.93
N PHE A 290 -9.94 -13.70 -4.49
CA PHE A 290 -10.03 -12.77 -3.36
C PHE A 290 -10.82 -11.50 -3.71
N THR A 291 -11.32 -11.38 -4.94
CA THR A 291 -11.80 -10.14 -5.56
C THR A 291 -13.22 -10.19 -6.10
N ASN A 292 -14.07 -11.10 -5.64
CA ASN A 292 -15.48 -11.23 -6.04
C ASN A 292 -16.34 -9.92 -5.97
N ASN A 293 -15.79 -8.81 -5.48
CA ASN A 293 -16.43 -7.51 -5.32
C ASN A 293 -15.71 -6.34 -6.03
N PHE A 294 -14.79 -6.60 -6.98
CA PHE A 294 -14.13 -5.56 -7.79
C PHE A 294 -14.73 -5.42 -9.19
#